data_AF-A0A218ZCP2-F1
#
_entry.id   AF-A0A218ZCP2-F1
#
_cell.length_a   1.000
_cell.length_b   1.000
_cell.length_c   1.000
_cell.angle_alpha   90.00
_cell.angle_beta   90.00
_cell.angle_gamma   90.00
#
_symmetry.space_group_name_H-M   'P 1'
#
loop_
_entity.id
_entity.type
_entity.pdbx_description
1 polymer ?
#
loop_
_entity_poly.entity_id
_entity_poly.type
_entity_poly.pdbx_seq_one_letter_code
_entity_poly.pdbx_strand_id
1 'polypeptide(L)'
;MEELLGCWQEAQRADKAAVQLQRIREELGPECFEHITAVIREIESCSRLLRDLYDLFPIYQSRIPIIINHLNLILPSLCKTIQGMMVYIDNDAFPARTQWTLMYERLGNQGGITLSLRFVMYVELLVQLVRLLSRSLLYDPTTLERLRIRHLRLRLLQGIPAADAFQNLFTVDSDDSDSDHESVLDVPLMSGGNGL
;
A
#
# COMPACT_ATOMS: atom_id res chain seq x y z
N MET A 1 -19.14 7.99 6.58
CA MET A 1 -19.22 8.68 5.27
C MET A 1 -17.85 9.23 4.87
N GLU A 2 -17.09 9.82 5.80
CA GLU A 2 -15.70 10.28 5.53
C GLU A 2 -14.75 9.20 5.04
N GLU A 3 -14.82 7.98 5.58
CA GLU A 3 -13.99 6.84 5.12
C GLU A 3 -14.22 6.49 3.63
N LEU A 4 -15.42 6.78 3.09
CA LEU A 4 -15.75 6.54 1.68
C LEU A 4 -15.14 7.59 0.76
N LEU A 5 -14.86 8.79 1.29
CA LEU A 5 -14.23 9.88 0.53
C LEU A 5 -12.79 9.55 0.15
N GLY A 6 -12.14 8.61 0.85
CA GLY A 6 -10.78 8.18 0.53
C GLY A 6 -10.63 7.68 -0.90
N CYS A 7 -11.62 6.93 -1.42
CA CYS A 7 -11.61 6.50 -2.83
C CYS A 7 -11.66 7.68 -3.79
N TRP A 8 -12.59 8.61 -3.55
CA TRP A 8 -12.75 9.79 -4.41
C TRP A 8 -11.52 10.69 -4.42
N GLN A 9 -10.96 10.97 -3.23
CA GLN A 9 -9.76 11.79 -3.08
C GLN A 9 -8.55 11.17 -3.78
N GLU A 10 -8.34 9.86 -3.61
CA GLU A 10 -7.22 9.18 -4.27
C GLU A 10 -7.44 9.02 -5.77
N ALA A 11 -8.68 8.93 -6.25
CA ALA A 11 -8.97 9.01 -7.68
C ALA A 11 -8.59 10.38 -8.27
N GLN A 12 -8.89 11.47 -7.57
CA GLN A 12 -8.48 12.82 -8.01
C GLN A 12 -6.95 12.96 -8.03
N ARG A 13 -6.26 12.39 -7.04
CA ARG A 13 -4.80 12.39 -6.98
C ARG A 13 -4.19 11.59 -8.14
N ALA A 14 -4.76 10.44 -8.46
CA ALA A 14 -4.36 9.60 -9.57
C ALA A 14 -4.53 10.34 -10.91
N ASP A 15 -5.66 11.02 -11.13
CA ASP A 15 -5.87 11.85 -12.34
C ASP A 15 -4.80 12.93 -12.47
N LYS A 16 -4.50 13.66 -11.38
CA LYS A 16 -3.47 14.71 -11.42
C LYS A 16 -2.11 14.12 -11.84
N ALA A 17 -1.73 12.97 -11.29
CA ALA A 17 -0.48 12.31 -11.65
C ALA A 17 -0.46 11.81 -13.10
N ALA A 18 -1.57 11.26 -13.60
CA ALA A 18 -1.70 10.84 -14.99
C ALA A 18 -1.55 12.03 -15.95
N VAL A 19 -2.18 13.18 -15.66
CA VAL A 19 -2.05 14.40 -16.47
C VAL A 19 -0.60 14.91 -16.50
N GLN A 20 0.10 14.93 -15.37
CA GLN A 20 1.50 15.37 -15.36
C GLN A 20 2.41 14.40 -16.12
N LEU A 21 2.22 13.08 -15.95
CA LEU A 21 2.95 12.09 -16.73
C LEU A 21 2.66 12.18 -18.23
N GLN A 22 1.43 12.55 -18.60
CA GLN A 22 1.05 12.73 -20.00
C GLN A 22 1.82 13.87 -20.66
N ARG A 23 2.01 14.98 -19.94
CA ARG A 23 2.85 16.11 -20.38
C ARG A 23 4.31 15.71 -20.53
N ILE A 24 4.85 15.02 -19.52
CA ILE A 24 6.21 14.47 -19.57
C ILE A 24 6.40 13.56 -20.79
N ARG A 25 5.43 12.68 -21.07
CA ARG A 25 5.46 11.80 -22.24
C ARG A 25 5.56 12.56 -23.56
N GLU A 26 4.84 13.67 -23.69
CA GLU A 26 4.84 14.50 -24.91
C GLU A 26 6.17 15.19 -25.16
N GLU A 27 6.94 15.47 -24.10
CA GLU A 27 8.29 16.04 -24.18
C GLU A 27 9.39 14.97 -24.32
N LEU A 28 9.10 13.73 -23.95
CA LEU A 28 10.01 12.60 -24.11
C LEU A 28 10.05 12.13 -25.57
N GLY A 29 11.17 11.51 -25.96
CA GLY A 29 11.28 10.82 -27.24
C GLY A 29 10.60 9.43 -27.23
N PRO A 30 10.42 8.82 -28.42
CA PRO A 30 9.71 7.55 -28.60
C PRO A 30 10.30 6.38 -27.82
N GLU A 31 11.57 6.43 -27.43
CA GLU A 31 12.27 5.41 -26.66
C GLU A 31 11.67 5.13 -25.27
N CYS A 32 10.99 6.11 -24.67
CA CYS A 32 10.37 5.93 -23.34
C CYS A 32 8.86 5.71 -23.42
N PHE A 33 8.26 5.76 -24.62
CA PHE A 33 6.81 5.81 -24.80
C PHE A 33 6.10 4.58 -24.24
N GLU A 34 6.64 3.39 -24.45
CA GLU A 34 6.01 2.16 -23.99
C GLU A 34 5.90 2.12 -22.47
N HIS A 35 7.01 2.41 -21.77
CA HIS A 35 7.07 2.33 -20.30
C HIS A 35 6.22 3.40 -19.62
N ILE A 36 6.31 4.66 -20.07
CA ILE A 36 5.51 5.74 -19.48
C ILE A 36 4.01 5.56 -19.79
N THR A 37 3.66 5.09 -20.99
CA THR A 37 2.26 4.82 -21.35
C THR A 37 1.69 3.68 -20.52
N ALA A 38 2.46 2.64 -20.23
CA ALA A 38 2.02 1.57 -19.35
C ALA A 38 1.70 2.10 -17.94
N VAL A 39 2.57 2.92 -17.36
CA VAL A 39 2.32 3.53 -16.03
C VAL A 39 1.09 4.44 -16.05
N ILE A 40 0.95 5.30 -17.06
CA ILE A 40 -0.22 6.20 -17.20
C ILE A 40 -1.53 5.38 -17.23
N ARG A 41 -1.59 4.33 -18.06
CA ARG A 41 -2.80 3.49 -18.21
C ARG A 41 -3.24 2.84 -16.90
N GLU A 42 -2.30 2.36 -16.12
CA GLU A 42 -2.62 1.72 -14.83
C GLU A 42 -3.05 2.75 -13.77
N ILE A 43 -2.48 3.96 -13.79
CA ILE A 43 -2.92 5.06 -12.91
C ILE A 43 -4.34 5.50 -13.26
N GLU A 44 -4.63 5.70 -14.55
CA GLU A 44 -5.98 6.02 -15.03
C GLU A 44 -6.98 4.92 -14.67
N SER A 45 -6.56 3.64 -14.75
CA SER A 45 -7.39 2.51 -14.36
C SER A 45 -7.65 2.49 -12.85
N CYS A 46 -6.65 2.78 -12.01
CA CYS A 46 -6.86 2.97 -10.58
C CYS A 46 -7.89 4.07 -10.32
N SER A 47 -7.73 5.22 -10.97
CA SER A 47 -8.62 6.36 -10.81
C SER A 47 -10.08 6.03 -11.15
N ARG A 48 -10.30 5.39 -12.30
CA ARG A 48 -11.64 4.93 -12.73
C ARG A 48 -12.24 3.95 -11.73
N LEU A 49 -11.51 2.92 -11.33
CA LEU A 49 -12.01 1.89 -10.42
C LEU A 49 -12.32 2.44 -9.02
N LEU A 50 -11.56 3.43 -8.55
CA LEU A 50 -11.85 4.11 -7.28
C LEU A 50 -13.14 4.92 -7.34
N ARG A 51 -13.44 5.57 -8.47
CA ARG A 51 -14.74 6.24 -8.70
C ARG A 51 -15.86 5.22 -8.79
N ASP A 52 -15.67 4.14 -9.54
CA ASP A 52 -16.65 3.05 -9.64
C ASP A 52 -17.00 2.52 -8.24
N LEU A 53 -16.01 2.26 -7.37
CA LEU A 53 -16.25 1.87 -5.99
C LEU A 53 -17.06 2.91 -5.21
N TYR A 54 -16.68 4.18 -5.33
CA TYR A 54 -17.37 5.29 -4.66
C TYR A 54 -18.85 5.37 -5.08
N ASP A 55 -19.12 5.30 -6.37
CA ASP A 55 -20.45 5.38 -6.95
C ASP A 55 -21.32 4.16 -6.59
N LEU A 56 -20.69 3.01 -6.35
CA LEU A 56 -21.37 1.77 -5.96
C LEU A 56 -21.69 1.68 -4.45
N PHE A 57 -21.02 2.45 -3.59
CA PHE A 57 -21.26 2.38 -2.13
C PHE A 57 -22.72 2.63 -1.72
N PRO A 58 -23.42 3.67 -2.24
CA PRO A 58 -24.82 3.90 -1.88
C PRO A 58 -25.75 2.74 -2.23
N ILE A 59 -25.40 1.94 -3.25
CA ILE A 59 -26.19 0.82 -3.77
C ILE A 59 -25.99 -0.43 -2.92
N TYR A 60 -24.76 -0.71 -2.50
CA TYR A 60 -24.38 -1.98 -1.86
C TYR A 60 -23.92 -1.80 -0.40
N GLN A 61 -24.71 -1.06 0.38
CA GLN A 61 -24.36 -0.63 1.74
C GLN A 61 -23.96 -1.77 2.70
N SER A 62 -24.61 -2.93 2.60
CA SER A 62 -24.34 -4.08 3.48
C SER A 62 -22.94 -4.68 3.31
N ARG A 63 -22.22 -4.35 2.22
CA ARG A 63 -20.87 -4.86 1.94
C ARG A 63 -19.77 -3.83 2.17
N ILE A 64 -20.14 -2.57 2.39
CA ILE A 64 -19.20 -1.48 2.65
C ILE A 64 -18.17 -1.85 3.73
N PRO A 65 -18.52 -2.43 4.89
CA PRO A 65 -17.53 -2.75 5.93
C PRO A 65 -16.42 -3.69 5.44
N ILE A 66 -16.77 -4.67 4.61
CA ILE A 66 -15.81 -5.62 4.03
C ILE A 66 -14.88 -4.90 3.05
N ILE A 67 -15.44 -4.02 2.20
CA ILE A 67 -14.65 -3.26 1.24
C ILE A 67 -13.72 -2.26 1.94
N ILE A 68 -14.19 -1.56 2.98
CA ILE A 68 -13.38 -0.61 3.76
C ILE A 68 -12.15 -1.31 4.36
N ASN A 69 -12.29 -2.54 4.86
CA ASN A 69 -11.15 -3.29 5.39
C ASN A 69 -10.03 -3.47 4.33
N HIS A 70 -10.40 -3.78 3.09
CA HIS A 70 -9.43 -3.88 2.00
C HIS A 70 -8.92 -2.51 1.53
N LEU A 71 -9.76 -1.47 1.55
CA LEU A 71 -9.33 -0.11 1.20
C LEU A 71 -8.34 0.47 2.19
N ASN A 72 -8.51 0.21 3.49
CA ASN A 72 -7.55 0.59 4.53
C ASN A 72 -6.17 -0.04 4.31
N LEU A 73 -6.12 -1.19 3.63
CA LEU A 73 -4.88 -1.81 3.21
C LEU A 73 -4.24 -1.09 2.01
N ILE A 74 -5.00 -0.77 0.97
CA ILE A 74 -4.41 -0.28 -0.28
C ILE A 74 -4.29 1.24 -0.41
N LEU A 75 -5.25 2.01 0.10
CA LEU A 75 -5.29 3.46 -0.10
C LEU A 75 -4.05 4.18 0.45
N PRO A 76 -3.53 3.86 1.65
CA PRO A 76 -2.30 4.49 2.14
C PRO A 76 -1.09 4.21 1.25
N SER A 77 -1.00 2.98 0.72
CA SER A 77 0.10 2.55 -0.16
C SER A 77 0.03 3.24 -1.53
N LEU A 78 -1.18 3.32 -2.10
CA LEU A 78 -1.45 4.04 -3.34
C LEU A 78 -1.14 5.53 -3.17
N CYS A 79 -1.64 6.15 -2.10
CA CYS A 79 -1.42 7.55 -1.77
C CYS A 79 0.08 7.86 -1.67
N LYS A 80 0.83 7.07 -0.88
CA LYS A 80 2.28 7.24 -0.71
C LYS A 80 3.03 7.09 -2.03
N THR A 81 2.63 6.13 -2.87
CA THR A 81 3.23 5.95 -4.20
C THR A 81 2.98 7.17 -5.08
N ILE A 82 1.73 7.64 -5.20
CA ILE A 82 1.40 8.79 -6.05
C ILE A 82 2.05 10.06 -5.52
N GLN A 83 2.01 10.32 -4.21
CA GLN A 83 2.71 11.46 -3.61
C GLN A 83 4.22 11.40 -3.89
N GLY A 84 4.83 10.22 -3.76
CA GLY A 84 6.23 10.00 -4.11
C GLY A 84 6.52 10.30 -5.59
N MET A 85 5.59 10.01 -6.49
CA MET A 85 5.71 10.39 -7.91
C MET A 85 5.64 11.90 -8.10
N MET A 86 4.66 12.55 -7.47
CA MET A 86 4.41 13.99 -7.59
C MET A 86 5.63 14.83 -7.20
N VAL A 87 6.46 14.37 -6.26
CA VAL A 87 7.73 15.03 -5.90
C VAL A 87 8.66 15.23 -7.11
N TYR A 88 8.60 14.34 -8.10
CA TYR A 88 9.43 14.41 -9.30
C TYR A 88 8.68 15.03 -10.48
N ILE A 89 7.44 14.61 -10.73
CA ILE A 89 6.71 14.98 -11.96
C ILE A 89 6.01 16.34 -11.90
N ASP A 90 5.88 16.93 -10.71
CA ASP A 90 5.37 18.30 -10.50
C ASP A 90 6.52 19.31 -10.30
N ASN A 91 7.77 18.86 -10.45
CA ASN A 91 8.96 19.69 -10.21
C ASN A 91 9.52 20.28 -11.50
N ASP A 92 9.10 21.50 -11.81
CA ASP A 92 9.52 22.25 -13.01
C ASP A 92 11.01 22.60 -13.04
N ALA A 93 11.76 22.40 -11.96
CA ALA A 93 13.21 22.57 -11.96
C ALA A 93 13.95 21.45 -12.73
N PHE A 94 13.29 20.32 -12.97
CA PHE A 94 13.86 19.20 -13.72
C PHE A 94 13.27 19.13 -15.13
N PRO A 95 14.10 18.86 -16.17
CA PRO A 95 13.58 18.56 -17.49
C PRO A 95 12.82 17.22 -17.47
N ALA A 96 11.84 17.04 -18.37
CA ALA A 96 10.97 15.86 -18.44
C ALA A 96 11.71 14.52 -18.37
N ARG A 97 12.85 14.40 -19.06
CA ARG A 97 13.72 13.21 -18.99
C ARG A 97 14.25 12.93 -17.59
N THR A 98 14.70 13.95 -16.87
CA THR A 98 15.16 13.80 -15.49
C THR A 98 14.01 13.51 -14.54
N GLN A 99 12.85 14.16 -14.71
CA GLN A 99 11.64 13.88 -13.93
C GLN A 99 11.26 12.40 -14.05
N TRP A 100 11.15 11.88 -15.28
CA TRP A 100 10.80 10.48 -15.54
C TRP A 100 11.84 9.50 -14.98
N THR A 101 13.12 9.67 -15.32
CA THR A 101 14.18 8.72 -14.92
C THR A 101 14.32 8.64 -13.40
N LEU A 102 14.40 9.78 -12.71
CA LEU A 102 14.53 9.79 -11.25
C LEU A 102 13.29 9.19 -10.58
N MET A 103 12.09 9.55 -11.04
CA MET A 103 10.85 9.01 -10.50
C MET A 103 10.81 7.48 -10.65
N TYR A 104 11.03 6.98 -11.87
CA TYR A 104 10.86 5.57 -12.19
C TYR A 104 11.90 4.70 -11.46
N GLU A 105 13.16 5.13 -11.41
CA GLU A 105 14.23 4.41 -10.72
C GLU A 105 14.06 4.44 -9.20
N ARG A 106 13.85 5.63 -8.61
CA ARG A 106 13.77 5.78 -7.15
C ARG A 106 12.56 5.07 -6.58
N LEU A 107 11.40 5.19 -7.23
CA LEU A 107 10.21 4.49 -6.77
C LEU A 107 10.27 2.99 -7.05
N GLY A 108 10.89 2.56 -8.17
CA GLY A 108 11.14 1.14 -8.43
C GLY A 108 11.94 0.47 -7.32
N ASN A 109 12.93 1.17 -6.77
CA ASN A 109 13.78 0.64 -5.70
C ASN A 109 13.11 0.58 -4.31
N GLN A 110 12.01 1.30 -4.09
CA GLN A 110 11.35 1.39 -2.77
C GLN A 110 10.42 0.21 -2.43
N GLY A 111 10.08 -0.66 -3.38
CA GLY A 111 9.03 -1.66 -3.18
C GLY A 111 9.40 -3.09 -3.55
N GLY A 112 10.68 -3.36 -3.87
CA GLY A 112 11.13 -4.68 -4.36
C GLY A 112 10.49 -5.11 -5.69
N ILE A 113 9.69 -4.24 -6.31
CA ILE A 113 9.00 -4.41 -7.59
C ILE A 113 9.02 -3.09 -8.35
N THR A 114 8.96 -3.16 -9.67
CA THR A 114 8.92 -1.97 -10.54
C THR A 114 7.67 -1.13 -10.28
N LEU A 115 7.74 0.17 -10.60
CA LEU A 115 6.61 1.08 -10.44
C LEU A 115 5.38 0.62 -11.25
N SER A 116 5.59 0.17 -12.50
CA SER A 116 4.53 -0.36 -13.34
C SER A 116 3.84 -1.57 -12.72
N LEU A 117 4.62 -2.55 -12.22
CA LEU A 117 4.07 -3.75 -11.59
C LEU A 117 3.30 -3.42 -10.30
N ARG A 118 3.73 -2.38 -9.58
CA ARG A 118 3.00 -1.88 -8.41
C ARG A 118 1.60 -1.37 -8.78
N PHE A 119 1.48 -0.60 -9.85
CA PHE A 119 0.18 -0.13 -10.32
C PHE A 119 -0.72 -1.26 -10.85
N VAL A 120 -0.15 -2.22 -11.59
CA VAL A 120 -0.88 -3.44 -11.97
C VAL A 120 -1.47 -4.13 -10.74
N MET A 121 -0.70 -4.28 -9.67
CA MET A 121 -1.19 -4.86 -8.42
C MET A 121 -2.31 -4.05 -7.75
N TYR A 122 -2.26 -2.71 -7.79
CA TYR A 122 -3.35 -1.87 -7.30
C TYR A 122 -4.62 -2.08 -8.12
N VAL A 123 -4.51 -2.07 -9.45
CA VAL A 123 -5.62 -2.28 -10.39
C VAL A 123 -6.25 -3.65 -10.19
N GLU A 124 -5.45 -4.72 -10.13
CA GLU A 124 -5.94 -6.09 -9.92
C GLU A 124 -6.75 -6.21 -8.64
N LEU A 125 -6.30 -5.60 -7.54
CA LEU A 125 -7.04 -5.63 -6.28
C LEU A 125 -8.33 -4.81 -6.39
N LEU A 126 -8.27 -3.60 -6.94
CA LEU A 126 -9.44 -2.74 -7.13
C LEU A 126 -10.51 -3.40 -7.99
N VAL A 127 -10.12 -4.13 -9.05
CA VAL A 127 -11.04 -4.95 -9.86
C VAL A 127 -11.74 -5.99 -8.99
N GLN A 128 -11.03 -6.69 -8.11
CA GLN A 128 -11.65 -7.66 -7.20
C GLN A 128 -12.57 -7.00 -6.19
N LEU A 129 -12.25 -5.79 -5.71
CA LEU A 129 -13.14 -5.03 -4.81
C LEU A 129 -14.44 -4.60 -5.50
N VAL A 130 -14.36 -4.10 -6.74
CA VAL A 130 -15.55 -3.76 -7.52
C VAL A 130 -16.43 -5.00 -7.70
N ARG A 131 -15.83 -6.14 -8.08
CA ARG A 131 -16.55 -7.41 -8.25
C ARG A 131 -17.18 -7.92 -6.96
N LEU A 132 -16.47 -7.81 -5.84
CA LEU A 132 -16.97 -8.21 -4.52
C LEU A 132 -18.15 -7.35 -4.07
N LEU A 133 -18.04 -6.03 -4.28
CA LEU A 133 -19.09 -5.06 -3.95
C LEU A 133 -20.34 -5.30 -4.80
N SER A 134 -20.17 -5.48 -6.11
CA SER A 134 -21.24 -5.64 -7.09
C SER A 134 -21.81 -7.07 -7.20
N ARG A 135 -21.31 -8.03 -6.41
CA ARG A 135 -21.68 -9.46 -6.47
C ARG A 135 -21.46 -10.09 -7.85
N SER A 136 -20.40 -9.69 -8.54
CA SER A 136 -20.05 -10.26 -9.84
C SER A 136 -19.73 -11.75 -9.71
N LEU A 137 -20.19 -12.56 -10.67
CA LEU A 137 -19.81 -13.98 -10.78
C LEU A 137 -18.32 -14.16 -11.11
N LEU A 138 -17.63 -13.09 -11.51
CA LEU A 138 -16.19 -13.08 -11.80
C LEU A 138 -15.34 -12.76 -10.56
N TYR A 139 -15.97 -12.59 -9.39
CA TYR A 139 -15.25 -12.42 -8.14
C TYR A 139 -14.51 -13.71 -7.78
N ASP A 140 -13.20 -13.60 -7.52
CA ASP A 140 -12.38 -14.71 -7.06
C ASP A 140 -11.75 -14.38 -5.68
N PRO A 141 -12.22 -15.02 -4.59
CA PRO A 141 -11.67 -14.80 -3.26
C PRO A 141 -10.21 -15.23 -3.14
N THR A 142 -9.77 -16.23 -3.92
CA THR A 142 -8.38 -16.72 -3.90
C THR A 142 -7.42 -15.67 -4.44
N THR A 143 -7.80 -15.04 -5.56
CA THR A 143 -7.04 -13.93 -6.14
C THR A 143 -7.02 -12.73 -5.19
N LEU A 144 -8.15 -12.37 -4.58
CA LEU A 144 -8.20 -11.25 -3.62
C LEU A 144 -7.27 -11.46 -2.43
N GLU A 145 -7.27 -12.64 -1.81
CA GLU A 145 -6.42 -12.92 -0.65
C GLU A 145 -4.92 -12.94 -1.04
N ARG A 146 -4.58 -13.50 -2.22
CA ARG A 146 -3.21 -13.44 -2.73
C ARG A 146 -2.74 -11.99 -2.93
N LEU A 147 -3.59 -11.15 -3.50
CA LEU A 147 -3.27 -9.73 -3.70
C LEU A 147 -3.13 -9.01 -2.36
N ARG A 148 -4.00 -9.30 -1.39
CA ARG A 148 -3.92 -8.77 -0.03
C ARG A 148 -2.55 -9.03 0.61
N ILE A 149 -2.05 -10.26 0.55
CA ILE A 149 -0.71 -10.61 1.08
C ILE A 149 0.39 -9.82 0.38
N ARG A 150 0.33 -9.68 -0.95
CA ARG A 150 1.32 -8.90 -1.71
C ARG A 150 1.29 -7.41 -1.32
N HIS A 151 0.11 -6.85 -1.08
CA HIS A 151 -0.05 -5.46 -0.62
C HIS A 151 0.44 -5.25 0.82
N LEU A 152 0.24 -6.22 1.71
CA LEU A 152 0.83 -6.19 3.06
C LEU A 152 2.37 -6.12 2.99
N ARG A 153 2.99 -6.95 2.16
CA ARG A 153 4.45 -6.90 1.94
C ARG A 153 4.91 -5.56 1.39
N LEU A 154 4.18 -4.99 0.42
CA LEU A 154 4.49 -3.68 -0.13
C LEU A 154 4.42 -2.58 0.94
N ARG A 155 3.42 -2.60 1.82
CA ARG A 155 3.31 -1.65 2.93
C ARG A 155 4.51 -1.70 3.87
N LEU A 156 4.98 -2.90 4.21
CA LEU A 156 6.18 -3.09 5.03
C LEU A 156 7.40 -2.45 4.37
N LEU A 157 7.62 -2.70 3.08
CA LEU A 157 8.72 -2.10 2.31
C LEU A 157 8.60 -0.57 2.21
N GLN A 158 7.38 -0.06 2.17
CA GLN A 158 7.10 1.37 2.19
C GLN A 158 7.15 1.99 3.60
N GLY A 159 7.38 1.21 4.66
CA GLY A 159 7.35 1.69 6.04
C GLY A 159 5.98 2.23 6.46
N ILE A 160 4.90 1.69 5.90
CA ILE A 160 3.53 2.02 6.32
C ILE A 160 3.14 0.99 7.39
N PRO A 161 2.80 1.42 8.62
CA PRO A 161 2.43 0.50 9.68
C PRO A 161 1.24 -0.37 9.25
N ALA A 162 1.23 -1.61 9.70
CA ALA A 162 0.06 -2.46 9.57
C ALA A 162 -1.11 -1.77 10.28
N ALA A 163 -2.29 -1.73 9.66
CA ALA A 163 -3.49 -1.42 10.43
C ALA A 163 -3.57 -2.49 11.54
N ASP A 164 -3.83 -2.06 12.78
CA ASP A 164 -3.65 -2.85 14.02
C ASP A 164 -4.23 -4.28 13.98
N ALA A 165 -5.18 -4.55 13.07
CA ALA A 165 -5.73 -5.88 12.81
C ALA A 165 -4.75 -6.94 12.25
N PHE A 166 -3.55 -6.56 11.78
CA PHE A 166 -2.62 -7.48 11.09
C PHE A 166 -1.30 -7.76 11.82
N GLN A 167 -1.05 -7.11 12.96
CA GLN A 167 0.17 -7.35 13.73
C GLN A 167 0.25 -8.82 14.19
N ASN A 168 -0.90 -9.45 14.46
CA ASN A 168 -1.00 -10.84 14.92
C ASN A 168 -0.78 -11.91 13.83
N LEU A 169 -0.73 -11.56 12.54
CA LEU A 169 -0.54 -12.56 11.46
C LEU A 169 0.93 -12.80 11.12
N PHE A 170 1.84 -11.93 11.58
CA PHE A 170 3.29 -12.04 11.36
C PHE A 170 4.09 -12.18 12.65
N THR A 171 3.44 -12.24 13.83
CA THR A 171 4.07 -12.49 15.13
C THR A 171 3.94 -13.94 15.60
N VAL A 172 3.69 -14.88 14.68
CA VAL A 172 3.80 -16.31 15.00
C VAL A 172 5.15 -16.78 14.48
N ASP A 173 5.95 -17.30 15.42
CA ASP A 173 7.26 -17.91 15.28
C ASP A 173 8.47 -16.95 15.26
N SER A 174 8.68 -16.27 16.38
CA SER A 174 10.04 -16.10 16.91
C SER A 174 10.09 -16.82 18.25
N ASP A 175 10.64 -18.03 18.25
CA ASP A 175 11.05 -18.74 19.46
C ASP A 175 11.94 -17.84 20.32
N ASP A 176 11.57 -17.67 21.58
CA ASP A 176 12.52 -17.59 22.69
C ASP A 176 12.06 -18.67 23.68
N SER A 177 12.63 -19.87 23.62
CA SER A 177 13.96 -20.23 24.15
C SER A 177 14.02 -20.10 25.68
N ASP A 178 14.22 -21.26 26.30
CA ASP A 178 14.39 -21.47 27.73
C ASP A 178 15.27 -20.42 28.40
N SER A 179 14.78 -19.84 29.50
CA SER A 179 15.66 -19.37 30.57
C SER A 179 15.03 -19.67 31.92
N ASP A 180 15.25 -20.90 32.38
CA ASP A 180 15.28 -21.22 33.79
C ASP A 180 16.38 -20.37 34.46
N HIS A 181 16.02 -19.16 34.88
CA HIS A 181 16.82 -18.41 35.84
C HIS A 181 16.45 -18.89 37.24
N GLU A 182 17.19 -19.91 37.68
CA GLU A 182 17.31 -20.31 39.08
C GLU A 182 17.70 -19.08 39.92
N SER A 183 16.84 -18.73 40.86
CA SER A 183 16.93 -17.55 41.71
C SER A 183 18.17 -17.61 42.61
N VAL A 184 19.05 -16.63 42.44
CA VAL A 184 20.18 -16.35 43.32
C VAL A 184 19.67 -15.87 44.68
N LEU A 185 19.85 -16.74 45.68
CA LEU A 185 20.15 -16.46 47.11
C LEU A 185 19.60 -15.14 47.71
N ASP A 186 18.43 -15.22 48.35
CA ASP A 186 18.07 -14.33 49.46
C ASP A 186 18.60 -14.93 50.77
N VAL A 187 19.74 -14.41 51.25
CA VAL A 187 20.24 -14.66 52.61
C VAL A 187 19.81 -13.48 53.50
N PRO A 188 19.03 -13.70 54.57
CA PRO A 188 18.70 -12.63 55.49
C PRO A 188 19.91 -12.28 56.36
N LEU A 189 20.25 -10.99 56.39
CA LEU A 189 21.20 -10.43 57.36
C LEU A 189 20.50 -10.11 58.68
N MET A 190 21.30 -10.13 59.76
CA MET A 190 21.03 -9.82 61.18
C MET A 190 20.73 -11.04 62.05
N SER A 191 21.19 -11.19 63.30
CA SER A 191 22.14 -10.50 64.16
C SER A 191 22.15 -11.31 65.48
N GLY A 192 23.29 -11.39 66.19
CA GLY A 192 23.27 -11.58 67.65
C GLY A 192 24.05 -12.78 68.22
N GLY A 193 25.08 -12.48 69.01
CA GLY A 193 25.17 -12.99 70.38
C GLY A 193 26.14 -14.13 70.68
N ASN A 194 27.32 -13.75 71.19
CA ASN A 194 28.09 -14.32 72.32
C ASN A 194 27.90 -15.79 72.75
N GLY A 195 29.05 -16.44 73.01
CA GLY A 195 29.22 -17.17 74.27
C GLY A 195 30.07 -18.43 74.23
N LEU A 196 31.29 -18.30 74.80
CA LEU A 196 32.19 -19.32 75.37
C LEU A 196 32.98 -20.23 74.41
#